data_AF-A0A366WIG1-F1
#
_entry.id   AF-A0A366WIG1-F1
#
_cell.length_a   1.000
_cell.length_b   1.000
_cell.length_c   1.000
_cell.angle_alpha   90.00
_cell.angle_beta   90.00
_cell.angle_gamma   90.00
#
_symmetry.space_group_name_H-M   'P 1'
#
loop_
_entity.id
_entity.type
_entity.pdbx_description
1 polymer ?
#
loop_
_entity_poly.entity_id
_entity_poly.type
_entity_poly.pdbx_seq_one_letter_code
_entity_poly.pdbx_strand_id
1 'polypeptide(L)'
;MKKVRQVLANLCAYTHLWKVVRERKLPSSARPGFSIALLGLFCPFFWIALLTGASKTELVFHGCHSGLVFCAGVFLMLKGLSQHRKSPE
;
A
#
# COMPACT_ATOMS: atom_id res chain seq x y z
N MET A 1 29.95 6.64 1.44
CA MET A 1 28.53 7.09 1.33
C MET A 1 27.62 6.21 0.46
N LYS A 2 28.08 5.62 -0.66
CA LYS A 2 27.23 4.76 -1.53
C LYS A 2 26.60 3.54 -0.81
N LYS A 3 27.36 2.86 0.06
CA LYS A 3 26.88 1.70 0.84
C LYS A 3 25.76 2.04 1.82
N VAL A 4 25.90 3.15 2.58
CA VAL A 4 24.89 3.63 3.53
C VAL A 4 23.60 4.03 2.80
N ARG A 5 23.73 4.68 1.65
CA ARG A 5 22.59 5.04 0.79
C ARG A 5 21.87 3.81 0.23
N GLN A 6 22.61 2.74 -0.11
CA GLN A 6 22.06 1.46 -0.56
C GLN A 6 21.31 0.74 0.57
N VAL A 7 21.85 0.75 1.79
CA VAL A 7 21.22 0.14 2.98
C VAL A 7 19.96 0.91 3.37
N LEU A 8 20.02 2.25 3.40
CA LEU A 8 18.85 3.10 3.63
C LEU A 8 17.77 2.90 2.56
N ALA A 9 18.17 2.79 1.28
CA ALA A 9 17.24 2.47 0.21
C ALA A 9 16.63 1.06 0.36
N ASN A 10 17.37 0.07 0.88
CA ASN A 10 16.82 -1.27 1.13
C ASN A 10 15.98 -1.37 2.43
N LEU A 11 16.19 -0.46 3.39
CA LEU A 11 15.38 -0.37 4.61
C LEU A 11 14.09 0.40 4.40
N CYS A 12 14.09 1.38 3.49
CA CYS A 12 12.93 2.19 3.24
C CYS A 12 11.87 1.35 2.55
N ALA A 13 10.78 1.05 3.28
CA ALA A 13 9.63 0.33 2.75
C ALA A 13 9.14 0.91 1.42
N TYR A 14 9.28 2.23 1.25
CA TYR A 14 9.00 2.95 -0.01
C TYR A 14 9.75 2.40 -1.22
N THR A 15 11.00 1.95 -1.09
CA THR A 15 11.77 1.47 -2.23
C THR A 15 11.31 0.09 -2.69
N HIS A 16 10.92 -0.77 -1.76
CA HIS A 16 10.30 -2.06 -2.07
C HIS A 16 8.89 -1.88 -2.62
N LEU A 17 8.12 -0.96 -2.04
CA LEU A 17 6.81 -0.59 -2.56
C LEU A 17 6.91 -0.04 -3.99
N TRP A 18 7.86 0.85 -4.23
CA TRP A 18 8.11 1.45 -5.53
C TRP A 18 8.58 0.41 -6.55
N LYS A 19 9.39 -0.57 -6.14
CA LYS A 19 9.72 -1.73 -6.99
C LYS A 19 8.48 -2.58 -7.29
N VAL A 20 7.59 -2.82 -6.32
CA VAL A 20 6.34 -3.54 -6.60
C VAL A 20 5.45 -2.74 -7.55
N VAL A 21 5.29 -1.43 -7.35
CA VAL A 21 4.50 -0.55 -8.24
C VAL A 21 5.08 -0.50 -9.66
N ARG A 22 6.41 -0.42 -9.78
CA ARG A 22 7.11 -0.11 -11.04
C ARG A 22 7.59 -1.35 -11.80
N GLU A 23 7.99 -2.41 -11.10
CA GLU A 23 8.56 -3.63 -11.70
C GLU A 23 7.55 -4.77 -11.83
N ARG A 24 6.49 -4.82 -10.99
CA ARG A 24 5.39 -5.76 -11.26
C ARG A 24 4.54 -5.15 -12.37
N LYS A 25 4.57 -5.77 -13.55
CA LYS A 25 3.60 -5.50 -14.64
C LYS A 25 2.20 -5.94 -14.18
N LEU A 26 1.58 -5.17 -13.29
CA LEU A 26 0.17 -5.35 -12.96
C LEU A 26 -0.65 -4.97 -14.19
N PRO A 27 -1.65 -5.78 -14.56
CA PRO A 27 -2.57 -5.42 -15.62
C PRO A 27 -3.30 -4.13 -15.26
N SER A 28 -3.67 -3.36 -16.28
CA SER A 28 -4.39 -2.08 -16.15
C SER A 28 -5.61 -2.21 -15.24
N SER A 29 -6.32 -3.34 -15.31
CA SER A 29 -7.47 -3.68 -14.48
C SER A 29 -7.19 -3.81 -12.97
N ALA A 30 -5.97 -4.19 -12.57
CA ALA A 30 -5.60 -4.43 -11.17
C ALA A 30 -4.86 -3.26 -10.52
N ARG A 31 -4.29 -2.35 -11.32
CA ARG A 31 -3.53 -1.19 -10.83
C ARG A 31 -4.32 -0.28 -9.89
N PRO A 32 -5.59 0.09 -10.16
CA PRO A 32 -6.34 0.96 -9.27
C PRO A 32 -6.51 0.36 -7.87
N GLY A 33 -6.85 -0.93 -7.79
CA GLY A 33 -6.99 -1.62 -6.51
C GLY A 33 -5.68 -1.68 -5.73
N PHE A 34 -4.57 -1.92 -6.42
CA PHE A 34 -3.25 -1.89 -5.80
C PHE A 34 -2.90 -0.50 -5.24
N SER A 35 -3.16 0.59 -5.97
CA SER A 35 -2.94 1.95 -5.47
C SER A 35 -3.81 2.28 -4.25
N ILE A 36 -5.07 1.86 -4.23
CA ILE A 36 -5.96 2.02 -3.07
C ILE A 36 -5.44 1.23 -1.87
N ALA A 37 -4.96 0.00 -2.09
CA ALA A 37 -4.38 -0.81 -1.02
C ALA A 37 -3.17 -0.10 -0.41
N LEU A 38 -2.29 0.47 -1.24
CA LEU A 38 -1.15 1.25 -0.74
C LEU A 38 -1.59 2.48 0.04
N LEU A 39 -2.62 3.19 -0.42
CA LEU A 39 -3.16 4.36 0.30
C LEU A 39 -3.68 3.99 1.69
N GLY A 40 -4.37 2.84 1.80
CA GLY A 40 -4.78 2.30 3.09
C GLY A 40 -3.59 1.94 3.98
N LEU A 41 -2.62 1.19 3.45
CA LEU A 41 -1.44 0.74 4.22
C LEU A 41 -0.57 1.92 4.72
N PHE A 42 -0.43 2.96 3.89
CA PHE A 42 0.39 4.14 4.18
C PHE A 42 -0.45 5.37 4.55
N CYS A 43 -1.62 5.17 5.15
CA CYS A 43 -2.48 6.26 5.56
C CYS A 43 -1.73 7.25 6.48
N PRO A 44 -1.47 8.50 6.04
CA PRO A 44 -0.66 9.44 6.80
C PRO A 44 -1.27 9.75 8.17
N PHE A 45 -2.60 9.77 8.27
CA PHE A 45 -3.30 10.03 9.53
C PHE A 45 -3.03 8.97 10.58
N PHE A 46 -3.05 7.68 10.21
CA PHE A 46 -2.74 6.60 11.12
C PHE A 46 -1.29 6.68 11.61
N TRP A 47 -0.34 6.87 10.68
CA TRP A 47 1.08 6.93 11.01
C TRP A 47 1.43 8.16 11.85
N ILE A 48 0.84 9.32 11.56
CA ILE A 48 1.00 10.52 12.37
C ILE A 48 0.45 10.26 13.77
N ALA A 49 -0.80 9.82 13.90
CA ALA A 49 -1.43 9.54 15.20
C ALA A 49 -0.63 8.53 16.03
N LEU A 50 -0.07 7.50 15.39
CA LEU A 50 0.79 6.51 16.04
C LEU A 50 2.09 7.13 16.55
N LEU A 51 2.76 7.94 15.73
CA LEU A 51 4.07 8.52 16.06
C LEU A 51 3.97 9.71 17.03
N THR A 52 2.83 10.42 17.06
CA THR A 52 2.59 11.52 18.00
C THR A 52 2.03 11.06 19.34
N GLY A 53 1.80 9.75 19.52
CA GLY A 53 1.25 9.20 20.77
C GLY A 53 -0.21 9.61 21.01
N ALA A 54 -1.03 9.61 19.95
CA ALA A 54 -2.45 9.94 20.03
C ALA A 54 -3.24 9.00 20.97
N SER A 55 -4.46 9.40 21.31
CA SER A 55 -5.33 8.61 22.18
C SER A 55 -5.64 7.23 21.57
N LYS A 56 -5.88 6.22 22.43
CA LYS A 56 -6.22 4.85 21.97
C LYS A 56 -7.43 4.85 21.03
N THR A 57 -8.44 5.67 21.33
CA THR A 57 -9.67 5.77 20.51
C THR A 57 -9.36 6.31 19.11
N GLU A 58 -8.55 7.36 19.02
CA GLU A 58 -8.12 7.95 17.75
C GLU A 58 -7.26 6.98 16.93
N LEU A 59 -6.36 6.26 17.60
CA LEU A 59 -5.50 5.27 16.97
C LEU A 59 -6.30 4.09 16.40
N VAL A 60 -7.31 3.61 17.14
CA VAL A 60 -8.24 2.57 16.67
C VAL A 60 -9.08 3.07 15.51
N PHE A 61 -9.60 4.31 15.57
CA PHE A 61 -10.38 4.88 14.49
C PHE A 61 -9.57 4.98 13.18
N HIS A 62 -8.37 5.56 13.24
CA HIS A 62 -7.50 5.66 12.07
C HIS A 62 -7.00 4.29 11.60
N GLY A 63 -6.76 3.35 12.52
CA GLY A 63 -6.38 1.97 12.20
C GLY A 63 -7.49 1.21 11.47
N CYS A 64 -8.73 1.29 11.97
CA CYS A 64 -9.89 0.69 11.31
C CYS A 64 -10.18 1.34 9.95
N HIS A 65 -10.12 2.68 9.87
CA HIS A 65 -10.36 3.40 8.62
C HIS A 65 -9.32 3.03 7.55
N SER A 66 -8.03 3.09 7.90
CA SER A 66 -6.94 2.72 7.00
C SER A 66 -6.96 1.24 6.62
N GLY A 67 -7.29 0.36 7.58
CA GLY A 67 -7.49 -1.08 7.35
C GLY A 67 -8.64 -1.38 6.38
N LEU A 68 -9.78 -0.69 6.51
CA LEU A 68 -10.91 -0.85 5.59
C LEU A 68 -10.52 -0.45 4.16
N VAL A 69 -9.83 0.68 4.01
CA VAL A 69 -9.34 1.15 2.71
C VAL A 69 -8.33 0.15 2.11
N PHE A 70 -7.42 -0.38 2.94
CA PHE A 70 -6.47 -1.41 2.51
C PHE A 70 -7.19 -2.66 1.98
N CYS A 71 -8.14 -3.19 2.74
CA CYS A 71 -8.93 -4.37 2.36
C CYS A 71 -9.74 -4.14 1.07
N ALA A 72 -10.37 -2.98 0.93
CA ALA A 72 -11.10 -2.62 -0.29
C ALA A 72 -10.15 -2.57 -1.51
N GLY A 73 -8.97 -1.99 -1.37
CA GLY A 73 -7.95 -1.98 -2.41
C GLY A 73 -7.48 -3.38 -2.82
N VAL A 74 -7.18 -4.24 -1.84
CA VAL A 74 -6.80 -5.65 -2.10
C VAL A 74 -7.91 -6.38 -2.84
N PHE A 75 -9.17 -6.23 -2.41
CA PHE A 75 -10.31 -6.84 -3.08
C PHE A 75 -10.43 -6.42 -4.55
N LEU A 76 -10.34 -5.11 -4.83
CA LEU A 76 -10.39 -4.59 -6.20
C LEU A 76 -9.20 -5.05 -7.04
N MET A 77 -8.00 -5.12 -6.46
CA MET A 77 -6.80 -5.65 -7.12
C MET A 77 -7.00 -7.11 -7.53
N LEU A 78 -7.48 -7.95 -6.60
CA LEU A 78 -7.74 -9.37 -6.85
C LEU A 78 -8.83 -9.57 -7.91
N LYS A 79 -9.88 -8.73 -7.89
CA LYS A 79 -10.92 -8.74 -8.91
C LYS A 79 -10.34 -8.39 -10.30
N GLY A 80 -9.54 -7.33 -10.40
CA GLY A 80 -8.87 -6.95 -11.63
C GLY A 80 -7.92 -8.03 -12.17
N LEU A 81 -7.16 -8.69 -11.28
CA LEU A 81 -6.30 -9.82 -11.63
C LEU A 81 -7.11 -11.04 -12.12
N SER A 82 -8.23 -11.35 -11.47
CA SER A 82 -9.13 -12.44 -11.86
C SER A 82 -9.76 -12.18 -13.24
N GLN A 83 -10.13 -10.93 -13.52
CA GLN A 83 -10.66 -10.51 -14.83
C GLN A 83 -9.60 -10.63 -15.92
N HIS A 84 -8.38 -10.13 -15.69
CA HIS A 84 -7.29 -10.22 -16.66
C HIS A 84 -6.86 -11.67 -16.93
N ARG A 85 -6.96 -12.57 -15.95
CA ARG A 85 -6.73 -14.01 -16.17
C ARG A 85 -7.76 -14.63 -17.12
N LYS A 86 -9.03 -14.19 -17.06
CA LYS A 86 -10.13 -14.74 -17.87
C LYS A 86 -10.12 -14.21 -19.31
N SER A 87 -9.69 -12.97 -19.50
CA SER A 87 -9.47 -12.34 -20.80
C SER A 87 -8.13 -11.62 -20.79
N PRO A 88 -7.02 -12.32 -21.11
CA PRO A 88 -5.75 -11.65 -21.36
C PRO A 88 -5.89 -10.89 -22.68
N GLU A 89 -5.80 -9.56 -22.60
CA GLU A 89 -5.78 -8.65 -23.74
C GLU A 89 -4.44 -8.74 -24.50
#